data_AF-A0A530ZLS2-F1
#
_entry.id   AF-A0A530ZLS2-F1
#
_cell.length_a   1.000
_cell.length_b   1.000
_cell.length_c   1.000
_cell.angle_alpha   90.00
_cell.angle_beta   90.00
_cell.angle_gamma   90.00
#
_symmetry.space_group_name_H-M   'P 1'
#
loop_
_entity.id
_entity.type
_entity.pdbx_description
1 polymer ?
#
loop_
_entity_poly.entity_id
_entity_poly.type
_entity_poly.pdbx_seq_one_letter_code
_entity_poly.pdbx_strand_id
1 'polypeptide(L)'
;LDAAVKSFADGEVIAVDLATANGQPFVHQFSIGMHARMVQLRQDMEYGSRLGKMRASIKAAWAAINNPSAMKVTLIIGDAEIVTRTTGIGITNNLFGEGHLPYADNPAGGVLGIYVTVARRRGELVRVLFDMARGKWRDSEHVEIHQADRAVLKLHSAAKKFRAVMDGELVRLDRETTIEIHPGALNVLVPPRAVQAKAA
;
A
#
# COMPACT_ATOMS: atom_id res chain seq x y z
N LEU A 1 -22.83 -7.34 16.93
CA LEU A 1 -22.88 -5.86 17.09
C LEU A 1 -22.55 -5.49 18.53
N ASP A 2 -23.18 -6.15 19.50
CA ASP A 2 -23.01 -5.91 20.95
C ASP A 2 -21.56 -5.97 21.43
N ALA A 3 -20.74 -6.92 20.93
CA ALA A 3 -19.33 -7.00 21.27
C ALA A 3 -18.52 -5.78 20.79
N ALA A 4 -18.84 -5.22 19.61
CA ALA A 4 -18.16 -4.03 19.10
C ALA A 4 -18.59 -2.77 19.88
N VAL A 5 -19.87 -2.68 20.26
CA VAL A 5 -20.39 -1.58 21.10
C VAL A 5 -19.79 -1.64 22.50
N LYS A 6 -19.64 -2.84 23.08
CA LYS A 6 -18.98 -3.01 24.38
C LYS A 6 -17.49 -2.65 24.31
N SER A 7 -16.77 -3.12 23.29
CA SER A 7 -15.36 -2.74 23.08
C SER A 7 -15.17 -1.25 22.82
N PHE A 8 -16.18 -0.56 22.29
CA PHE A 8 -16.17 0.90 22.14
C PHE A 8 -16.35 1.60 23.49
N ALA A 9 -17.24 1.10 24.36
CA ALA A 9 -17.47 1.67 25.68
C ALA A 9 -16.28 1.46 26.64
N ASP A 10 -15.65 0.28 26.59
CA ASP A 10 -14.54 -0.11 27.46
C ASP A 10 -13.17 0.04 26.77
N GLY A 11 -13.13 0.72 25.62
CA GLY A 11 -11.95 0.81 24.77
C GLY A 11 -10.83 1.65 25.37
N GLU A 12 -9.60 1.30 25.02
CA GLU A 12 -8.41 2.07 25.37
C GLU A 12 -7.98 2.93 24.17
N VAL A 13 -7.53 4.15 24.41
CA VAL A 13 -6.96 4.99 23.36
C VAL A 13 -5.46 4.73 23.27
N ILE A 14 -4.98 4.40 22.08
CA ILE A 14 -3.56 4.28 21.78
C ILE A 14 -3.16 5.28 20.69
N ALA A 15 -1.93 5.77 20.77
CA ALA A 15 -1.32 6.56 19.71
C ALA A 15 -0.69 5.62 18.67
N VAL A 16 -1.02 5.82 17.41
CA VAL A 16 -0.44 5.12 16.25
C VAL A 16 0.06 6.12 15.23
N ASP A 17 0.88 5.65 14.31
CA ASP A 17 1.48 6.51 13.30
C ASP A 17 0.46 6.86 12.21
N LEU A 18 0.69 8.01 11.59
CA LEU A 18 -0.02 8.44 10.40
C LEU A 18 1.01 8.77 9.34
N ALA A 19 0.75 8.45 8.09
CA ALA A 19 1.60 8.92 7.00
C ALA A 19 0.87 9.97 6.16
N THR A 20 1.61 10.80 5.45
CA THR A 20 1.03 11.78 4.52
C THR A 20 1.73 11.70 3.18
N ALA A 21 1.00 11.89 2.08
CA ALA A 21 1.56 12.16 0.76
C ALA A 21 1.16 13.58 0.32
N ASN A 22 2.13 14.47 0.12
CA ASN A 22 1.90 15.90 -0.12
C ASN A 22 0.93 16.53 0.90
N GLY A 23 1.06 16.15 2.18
CA GLY A 23 0.20 16.59 3.27
C GLY A 23 -1.18 15.92 3.34
N GLN A 24 -1.57 15.09 2.37
CA GLN A 24 -2.80 14.30 2.47
C GLN A 24 -2.57 13.03 3.30
N PRO A 25 -3.32 12.81 4.39
CA PRO A 25 -3.08 11.70 5.30
C PRO A 25 -3.54 10.36 4.71
N PHE A 26 -2.81 9.31 5.04
CA PHE A 26 -3.19 7.92 4.81
C PHE A 26 -2.74 7.05 5.99
N VAL A 27 -3.54 6.04 6.31
CA VAL A 27 -3.36 5.18 7.48
C VAL A 27 -2.61 3.91 7.12
N HIS A 28 -2.77 3.41 5.89
CA HIS A 28 -2.27 2.09 5.52
C HIS A 28 -1.25 2.15 4.40
N GLN A 29 -1.63 2.66 3.22
CA GLN A 29 -0.74 2.63 2.07
C GLN A 29 -1.01 3.71 1.01
N PHE A 30 0.07 4.11 0.38
CA PHE A 30 0.13 4.86 -0.86
C PHE A 30 0.81 4.00 -1.93
N SER A 31 0.32 3.98 -3.15
CA SER A 31 0.96 3.19 -4.22
C SER A 31 0.69 3.72 -5.62
N ILE A 32 1.62 3.43 -6.53
CA ILE A 32 1.57 3.83 -7.94
C ILE A 32 1.88 2.66 -8.86
N GLY A 33 1.55 2.81 -10.14
CA GLY A 33 1.81 1.80 -11.17
C GLY A 33 0.77 0.69 -11.15
N MET A 34 1.22 -0.55 -11.10
CA MET A 34 0.37 -1.73 -11.28
C MET A 34 -0.82 -1.77 -10.30
N HIS A 35 -0.62 -1.48 -9.00
CA HIS A 35 -1.72 -1.48 -8.04
C HIS A 35 -2.78 -0.43 -8.39
N ALA A 36 -2.36 0.80 -8.69
CA ALA A 36 -3.27 1.85 -9.13
C ALA A 36 -3.99 1.50 -10.45
N ARG A 37 -3.31 0.82 -11.37
CA ARG A 37 -3.93 0.36 -12.62
C ARG A 37 -4.99 -0.71 -12.36
N MET A 38 -4.76 -1.64 -11.43
CA MET A 38 -5.75 -2.66 -11.05
C MET A 38 -6.99 -2.02 -10.42
N VAL A 39 -6.82 -1.05 -9.51
CA VAL A 39 -7.95 -0.35 -8.87
C VAL A 39 -8.72 0.49 -9.90
N GLN A 40 -8.03 1.17 -10.82
CA GLN A 40 -8.67 1.91 -11.92
C GLN A 40 -9.53 1.02 -12.80
N LEU A 41 -8.96 -0.09 -13.29
CA LEU A 41 -9.70 -1.04 -14.12
C LEU A 41 -10.89 -1.68 -13.39
N ARG A 42 -10.86 -1.75 -12.07
CA ARG A 42 -11.99 -2.20 -11.24
C ARG A 42 -13.08 -1.13 -11.14
N GLN A 43 -12.75 0.15 -11.03
CA GLN A 43 -13.75 1.23 -10.90
C GLN A 43 -14.52 1.48 -12.20
N ASP A 44 -13.88 1.32 -13.36
CA ASP A 44 -14.51 1.53 -14.68
C ASP A 44 -15.53 0.42 -15.07
N MET A 45 -15.85 -0.48 -14.16
CA MET A 45 -16.73 -1.61 -14.39
C MET A 45 -18.00 -1.53 -13.50
N GLU A 46 -19.15 -1.20 -14.09
CA GLU A 46 -20.47 -1.15 -13.40
C GLU A 46 -21.00 -2.54 -12.99
N TYR A 47 -21.60 -2.69 -11.78
CA TYR A 47 -22.15 -3.99 -11.34
C TYR A 47 -23.35 -3.97 -10.38
N GLY A 48 -24.29 -4.90 -10.63
CA GLY A 48 -25.45 -5.24 -9.80
C GLY A 48 -25.37 -6.52 -8.93
N SER A 49 -24.24 -7.27 -8.85
CA SER A 49 -24.15 -8.48 -7.98
C SER A 49 -22.76 -8.82 -7.41
N ARG A 50 -22.71 -9.61 -6.31
CA ARG A 50 -21.49 -10.00 -5.57
C ARG A 50 -20.50 -10.88 -6.36
N LEU A 51 -20.97 -11.86 -7.12
CA LEU A 51 -20.09 -12.72 -7.96
C LEU A 51 -19.48 -11.94 -9.14
N GLY A 52 -20.22 -10.97 -9.68
CA GLY A 52 -19.73 -10.05 -10.71
C GLY A 52 -18.51 -9.25 -10.22
N LYS A 53 -18.57 -8.73 -8.99
CA LYS A 53 -17.46 -8.00 -8.35
C LYS A 53 -16.17 -8.81 -8.26
N MET A 54 -16.26 -10.12 -7.99
CA MET A 54 -15.09 -10.99 -7.84
C MET A 54 -14.42 -11.32 -9.19
N ARG A 55 -15.21 -11.72 -10.21
CA ARG A 55 -14.70 -12.00 -11.56
C ARG A 55 -14.11 -10.75 -12.22
N ALA A 56 -14.71 -9.58 -11.97
CA ALA A 56 -14.22 -8.30 -12.44
C ALA A 56 -12.86 -7.95 -11.85
N SER A 57 -12.69 -8.13 -10.54
CA SER A 57 -11.41 -7.89 -9.85
C SER A 57 -10.30 -8.78 -10.42
N ILE A 58 -10.60 -10.06 -10.71
CA ILE A 58 -9.66 -10.99 -11.35
C ILE A 58 -9.33 -10.56 -12.78
N LYS A 59 -10.32 -10.12 -13.58
CA LYS A 59 -10.11 -9.65 -14.96
C LYS A 59 -9.29 -8.35 -14.99
N ALA A 60 -9.54 -7.43 -14.07
CA ALA A 60 -8.80 -6.18 -13.92
C ALA A 60 -7.34 -6.43 -13.52
N ALA A 61 -7.11 -7.33 -12.56
CA ALA A 61 -5.77 -7.79 -12.19
C ALA A 61 -5.06 -8.39 -13.41
N TRP A 62 -5.72 -9.30 -14.13
CA TRP A 62 -5.17 -9.92 -15.34
C TRP A 62 -4.84 -8.91 -16.45
N ALA A 63 -5.68 -7.91 -16.66
CA ALA A 63 -5.45 -6.88 -17.67
C ALA A 63 -4.25 -5.97 -17.30
N ALA A 64 -4.09 -5.61 -16.02
CA ALA A 64 -2.93 -4.85 -15.54
C ALA A 64 -1.63 -5.66 -15.68
N ILE A 65 -1.67 -6.96 -15.38
CA ILE A 65 -0.53 -7.88 -15.54
C ILE A 65 -0.17 -8.06 -17.02
N ASN A 66 -1.17 -8.12 -17.91
CA ASN A 66 -0.94 -8.39 -19.33
C ASN A 66 -0.31 -7.22 -20.10
N ASN A 67 -0.46 -5.99 -19.63
CA ASN A 67 0.17 -4.81 -20.22
C ASN A 67 0.85 -3.95 -19.14
N PRO A 68 1.97 -4.43 -18.56
CA PRO A 68 2.63 -3.74 -17.47
C PRO A 68 3.30 -2.47 -17.98
N SER A 69 2.79 -1.32 -17.57
CA SER A 69 3.39 -0.02 -17.90
C SER A 69 4.51 0.27 -16.92
N ALA A 70 5.75 0.18 -17.39
CA ALA A 70 6.90 0.61 -16.62
C ALA A 70 7.00 2.14 -16.61
N MET A 71 7.30 2.70 -15.44
CA MET A 71 7.52 4.13 -15.24
C MET A 71 8.97 4.39 -14.83
N LYS A 72 9.55 5.47 -15.36
CA LYS A 72 10.85 5.97 -14.90
C LYS A 72 10.61 6.93 -13.74
N VAL A 73 11.22 6.64 -12.60
CA VAL A 73 11.05 7.39 -11.36
C VAL A 73 12.41 7.65 -10.72
N THR A 74 12.49 8.74 -9.97
CA THR A 74 13.52 8.94 -8.94
C THR A 74 12.85 8.78 -7.59
N LEU A 75 13.48 8.03 -6.71
CA LEU A 75 13.08 7.85 -5.33
C LEU A 75 14.23 8.32 -4.43
N ILE A 76 13.97 9.35 -3.63
CA ILE A 76 14.93 9.91 -2.69
C ILE A 76 14.55 9.42 -1.29
N ILE A 77 15.49 8.76 -0.61
CA ILE A 77 15.31 8.14 0.71
C ILE A 77 16.51 8.54 1.56
N GLY A 78 16.32 9.42 2.55
CA GLY A 78 17.44 10.08 3.23
C GLY A 78 18.36 10.78 2.22
N ASP A 79 19.66 10.48 2.27
CA ASP A 79 20.67 11.01 1.36
C ASP A 79 20.81 10.22 0.05
N ALA A 80 20.11 9.08 -0.09
CA ALA A 80 20.21 8.23 -1.26
C ALA A 80 19.20 8.67 -2.34
N GLU A 81 19.68 8.79 -3.58
CA GLU A 81 18.85 8.98 -4.76
C GLU A 81 18.88 7.74 -5.65
N ILE A 82 17.73 7.09 -5.81
CA ILE A 82 17.56 5.87 -6.60
C ILE A 82 16.78 6.21 -7.88
N VAL A 83 17.44 6.16 -9.03
CA VAL A 83 16.79 6.32 -10.34
C VAL A 83 16.50 4.94 -10.92
N THR A 84 15.23 4.59 -11.08
CA THR A 84 14.83 3.25 -11.54
C THR A 84 13.67 3.25 -12.53
N ARG A 85 13.53 2.12 -13.24
CA ARG A 85 12.36 1.79 -14.05
C ARG A 85 11.61 0.66 -13.36
N THR A 86 10.40 0.93 -12.90
CA THR A 86 9.60 0.02 -12.08
C THR A 86 8.19 -0.12 -12.65
N THR A 87 7.55 -1.25 -12.36
CA THR A 87 6.13 -1.50 -12.69
C THR A 87 5.19 -1.10 -11.54
N GLY A 88 5.72 -0.82 -10.35
CA GLY A 88 4.93 -0.34 -9.23
C GLY A 88 5.79 -0.02 -8.00
N ILE A 89 5.34 0.99 -7.26
CA ILE A 89 5.90 1.32 -5.94
C ILE A 89 4.74 1.31 -4.94
N GLY A 90 4.93 0.62 -3.83
CA GLY A 90 4.09 0.72 -2.64
C GLY A 90 4.86 1.41 -1.51
N ILE A 91 4.22 2.31 -0.81
CA ILE A 91 4.73 2.97 0.40
C ILE A 91 3.68 2.79 1.49
N THR A 92 4.09 2.26 2.63
CA THR A 92 3.18 1.86 3.71
C THR A 92 3.50 2.64 4.98
N ASN A 93 2.47 2.89 5.78
CA ASN A 93 2.63 3.41 7.13
C ASN A 93 3.02 2.23 8.04
N ASN A 94 4.32 2.10 8.32
CA ASN A 94 4.97 0.92 8.91
C ASN A 94 5.16 -0.25 7.96
N LEU A 95 6.17 -1.07 8.25
CA LEU A 95 6.46 -2.30 7.51
C LEU A 95 5.30 -3.28 7.62
N PHE A 96 4.95 -3.93 6.52
CA PHE A 96 4.05 -5.06 6.57
C PHE A 96 4.63 -6.21 7.42
N GLY A 97 3.75 -6.83 8.22
CA GLY A 97 4.04 -7.98 9.08
C GLY A 97 4.01 -9.32 8.36
N GLU A 98 4.84 -10.27 8.74
CA GLU A 98 5.02 -11.53 7.98
C GLU A 98 3.91 -12.56 8.22
N GLY A 99 3.65 -13.40 7.21
CA GLY A 99 2.80 -14.58 7.37
C GLY A 99 1.29 -14.31 7.36
N HIS A 100 0.87 -13.08 7.11
CA HIS A 100 -0.54 -12.71 7.01
C HIS A 100 -0.79 -11.72 5.85
N LEU A 101 -2.00 -11.17 5.77
CA LEU A 101 -2.37 -10.19 4.73
C LEU A 101 -1.49 -8.94 4.85
N PRO A 102 -1.24 -8.18 3.78
CA PRO A 102 -0.29 -7.06 3.82
C PRO A 102 -0.80 -5.90 4.70
N TYR A 103 -0.57 -5.97 6.02
CA TYR A 103 -0.76 -4.91 6.99
C TYR A 103 0.37 -4.89 8.02
N ALA A 104 0.57 -3.75 8.67
CA ALA A 104 1.64 -3.60 9.65
C ALA A 104 1.26 -4.26 10.98
N ASP A 105 2.13 -5.12 11.51
CA ASP A 105 1.97 -5.73 12.84
C ASP A 105 2.03 -4.67 13.94
N ASN A 106 2.91 -3.70 13.76
CA ASN A 106 3.05 -2.56 14.65
C ASN A 106 2.57 -1.28 13.94
N PRO A 107 1.39 -0.76 14.27
CA PRO A 107 0.90 0.50 13.73
C PRO A 107 1.61 1.74 14.31
N ALA A 108 2.52 1.55 15.28
CA ALA A 108 3.38 2.57 15.88
C ALA A 108 4.88 2.23 15.66
N GLY A 109 5.25 1.80 14.46
CA GLY A 109 6.62 1.40 14.11
C GLY A 109 7.56 2.57 13.78
N GLY A 110 7.03 3.76 13.51
CA GLY A 110 7.76 5.01 13.28
C GLY A 110 8.51 5.09 11.95
N VAL A 111 8.30 4.15 11.02
CA VAL A 111 8.98 4.14 9.71
C VAL A 111 8.03 3.89 8.55
N LEU A 112 8.33 4.44 7.37
CA LEU A 112 7.68 4.06 6.12
C LEU A 112 8.28 2.76 5.61
N GLY A 113 7.44 1.82 5.17
CA GLY A 113 7.87 0.68 4.36
C GLY A 113 7.80 1.04 2.87
N ILE A 114 8.90 0.93 2.14
CA ILE A 114 8.97 1.30 0.73
C ILE A 114 9.30 0.08 -0.11
N TYR A 115 8.41 -0.29 -1.01
CA TYR A 115 8.45 -1.52 -1.80
C TYR A 115 8.51 -1.18 -3.28
N VAL A 116 9.64 -1.47 -3.92
CA VAL A 116 9.86 -1.21 -5.35
C VAL A 116 9.77 -2.52 -6.11
N THR A 117 8.75 -2.66 -6.98
CA THR A 117 8.59 -3.85 -7.81
C THR A 117 9.46 -3.74 -9.05
N VAL A 118 10.47 -4.60 -9.17
CA VAL A 118 11.40 -4.63 -10.31
C VAL A 118 11.03 -5.68 -11.37
N ALA A 119 10.02 -6.51 -11.10
CA ALA A 119 9.48 -7.48 -12.05
C ALA A 119 9.08 -6.83 -13.39
N ARG A 120 9.51 -7.45 -14.49
CA ARG A 120 9.28 -6.99 -15.87
C ARG A 120 8.46 -7.96 -16.70
N ARG A 121 8.46 -9.25 -16.35
CA ARG A 121 7.73 -10.28 -17.10
C ARG A 121 6.42 -10.63 -16.40
N ARG A 122 5.41 -11.01 -17.18
CA ARG A 122 4.09 -11.41 -16.65
C ARG A 122 4.18 -12.48 -15.57
N GLY A 123 5.01 -13.50 -15.77
CA GLY A 123 5.20 -14.57 -14.79
C GLY A 123 5.82 -14.10 -13.48
N GLU A 124 6.73 -13.12 -13.53
CA GLU A 124 7.35 -12.50 -12.35
C GLU A 124 6.30 -11.68 -11.58
N LEU A 125 5.45 -10.92 -12.29
CA LEU A 125 4.37 -10.14 -11.68
C LEU A 125 3.32 -11.04 -11.01
N VAL A 126 2.94 -12.15 -11.67
CA VAL A 126 2.07 -13.16 -11.07
C VAL A 126 2.70 -13.75 -9.83
N ARG A 127 4.01 -14.02 -9.85
CA ARG A 127 4.75 -14.53 -8.69
C ARG A 127 4.76 -13.52 -7.54
N VAL A 128 5.05 -12.25 -7.81
CA VAL A 128 4.99 -11.18 -6.80
C VAL A 128 3.60 -11.09 -6.15
N LEU A 129 2.53 -11.11 -6.96
CA LEU A 129 1.16 -11.08 -6.45
C LEU A 129 0.84 -12.34 -5.62
N PHE A 130 1.33 -13.50 -6.05
CA PHE A 130 1.18 -14.75 -5.32
C PHE A 130 1.89 -14.66 -3.97
N ASP A 131 3.16 -14.26 -3.96
CA ASP A 131 3.98 -14.17 -2.76
C ASP A 131 3.40 -13.15 -1.78
N MET A 132 2.89 -12.03 -2.29
CA MET A 132 2.16 -11.03 -1.49
C MET A 132 0.88 -11.62 -0.87
N ALA A 133 0.13 -12.45 -1.60
CA ALA A 133 -1.07 -13.13 -1.08
C ALA A 133 -0.75 -14.22 -0.04
N ARG A 134 0.45 -14.83 -0.08
CA ARG A 134 0.92 -15.78 0.95
C ARG A 134 1.58 -15.10 2.17
N GLY A 135 1.69 -13.78 2.20
CA GLY A 135 2.42 -13.09 3.26
C GLY A 135 3.95 -13.22 3.15
N LYS A 136 4.49 -13.52 1.96
CA LYS A 136 5.92 -13.78 1.68
C LYS A 136 6.55 -12.72 0.78
N TRP A 137 6.18 -11.45 0.92
CA TRP A 137 6.71 -10.39 0.05
C TRP A 137 8.18 -10.04 0.34
N ARG A 138 8.71 -10.29 1.55
CA ARG A 138 10.13 -10.04 1.88
C ARG A 138 11.10 -10.98 1.18
N ASP A 139 10.66 -12.19 0.88
CA ASP A 139 11.47 -13.21 0.19
C ASP A 139 11.41 -13.09 -1.33
N SER A 140 10.64 -12.13 -1.86
CA SER A 140 10.47 -12.00 -3.30
C SER A 140 11.70 -11.32 -3.91
N GLU A 141 12.46 -12.05 -4.72
CA GLU A 141 13.61 -11.53 -5.51
C GLU A 141 13.22 -10.38 -6.47
N HIS A 142 11.93 -10.06 -6.57
CA HIS A 142 11.40 -9.06 -7.48
C HIS A 142 10.85 -7.81 -6.77
N VAL A 143 11.04 -7.72 -5.45
CA VAL A 143 10.65 -6.57 -4.63
C VAL A 143 11.86 -6.10 -3.82
N GLU A 144 12.31 -4.87 -4.09
CA GLU A 144 13.30 -4.20 -3.25
C GLU A 144 12.58 -3.49 -2.10
N ILE A 145 13.07 -3.66 -0.87
CA ILE A 145 12.47 -3.09 0.34
C ILE A 145 13.42 -2.08 0.96
N HIS A 146 12.92 -0.88 1.20
CA HIS A 146 13.61 0.19 1.92
C HIS A 146 12.76 0.71 3.08
N GLN A 147 13.40 1.40 3.99
CA GLN A 147 12.76 2.06 5.13
C GLN A 147 13.27 3.49 5.26
N ALA A 148 12.38 4.42 5.61
CA ALA A 148 12.74 5.78 5.97
C ALA A 148 11.60 6.47 6.72
N ASP A 149 11.89 7.58 7.39
CA ASP A 149 10.90 8.51 7.91
C ASP A 149 10.27 9.37 6.79
N ARG A 150 11.03 9.64 5.73
CA ARG A 150 10.64 10.48 4.61
C ARG A 150 11.16 9.94 3.28
N ALA A 151 10.32 10.01 2.26
CA ALA A 151 10.66 9.67 0.88
C ALA A 151 10.13 10.72 -0.10
N VAL A 152 10.91 11.04 -1.14
CA VAL A 152 10.43 11.88 -2.25
C VAL A 152 10.40 11.06 -3.53
N LEU A 153 9.21 10.92 -4.09
CA LEU A 153 8.96 10.24 -5.35
C LEU A 153 8.83 11.28 -6.46
N LYS A 154 9.69 11.20 -7.49
CA LYS A 154 9.63 12.05 -8.68
C LYS A 154 9.34 11.21 -9.92
N LEU A 155 8.30 11.58 -10.66
CA LEU A 155 7.97 10.98 -11.94
C LEU A 155 8.67 11.71 -13.09
N HIS A 156 9.42 10.95 -13.88
CA HIS A 156 10.03 11.44 -15.13
C HIS A 156 9.10 11.27 -16.34
N SER A 157 8.11 10.39 -16.22
CA SER A 157 7.07 10.19 -17.23
C SER A 157 5.93 11.19 -17.04
N ALA A 158 5.08 11.36 -18.06
CA ALA A 158 3.95 12.30 -17.99
C ALA A 158 2.98 11.91 -16.85
N ALA A 159 3.04 12.62 -15.72
CA ALA A 159 2.28 12.32 -14.50
C ALA A 159 0.76 12.20 -14.73
N LYS A 160 0.20 12.98 -15.67
CA LYS A 160 -1.22 12.92 -16.07
C LYS A 160 -1.67 11.53 -16.57
N LYS A 161 -0.75 10.66 -16.99
CA LYS A 161 -1.06 9.30 -17.46
C LYS A 161 -1.21 8.29 -16.31
N PHE A 162 -0.79 8.65 -15.10
CA PHE A 162 -0.72 7.74 -13.97
C PHE A 162 -1.64 8.22 -12.84
N ARG A 163 -2.11 7.26 -12.06
CA ARG A 163 -2.87 7.47 -10.83
C ARG A 163 -2.11 6.88 -9.68
N ALA A 164 -2.40 7.39 -8.48
CA ALA A 164 -2.00 6.74 -7.25
C ALA A 164 -3.23 6.13 -6.57
N VAL A 165 -3.00 5.16 -5.72
CA VAL A 165 -3.98 4.64 -4.77
C VAL A 165 -3.53 5.03 -3.38
N MET A 166 -4.44 5.62 -2.63
CA MET A 166 -4.25 5.98 -1.22
C MET A 166 -5.37 5.29 -0.44
N ASP A 167 -5.02 4.40 0.49
CA ASP A 167 -5.96 3.61 1.30
C ASP A 167 -7.09 2.92 0.50
N GLY A 168 -6.80 2.52 -0.74
CA GLY A 168 -7.75 1.83 -1.62
C GLY A 168 -8.54 2.74 -2.57
N GLU A 169 -8.39 4.05 -2.47
CA GLU A 169 -9.05 5.02 -3.34
C GLU A 169 -8.09 5.62 -4.37
N LEU A 170 -8.59 5.88 -5.59
CA LEU A 170 -7.78 6.50 -6.64
C LEU A 170 -7.65 8.00 -6.44
N VAL A 171 -6.41 8.45 -6.28
CA VAL A 171 -6.07 9.88 -6.19
C VAL A 171 -5.26 10.32 -7.42
N ARG A 172 -5.20 11.63 -7.64
CA ARG A 172 -4.33 12.19 -8.68
C ARG A 172 -2.87 12.02 -8.24
N LEU A 173 -2.01 11.63 -9.17
CA LEU A 173 -0.57 11.56 -8.93
C LEU A 173 0.09 12.85 -9.44
N ASP A 174 0.79 13.53 -8.54
CA ASP A 174 1.61 14.68 -8.88
C ASP A 174 2.96 14.25 -9.45
N ARG A 175 3.66 15.19 -10.10
CA ARG A 175 4.99 14.91 -10.66
C ARG A 175 6.02 14.64 -9.56
N GLU A 176 5.85 15.29 -8.42
CA GLU A 176 6.64 15.10 -7.21
C GLU A 176 5.68 14.83 -6.06
N THR A 177 5.96 13.79 -5.28
CA THR A 177 5.19 13.42 -4.10
C THR A 177 6.17 13.24 -2.95
N THR A 178 6.01 14.05 -1.91
CA THR A 178 6.72 13.88 -0.64
C THR A 178 5.85 13.02 0.27
N ILE A 179 6.41 11.91 0.73
CA ILE A 179 5.76 11.00 1.67
C ILE A 179 6.52 11.04 2.99
N GLU A 180 5.80 11.26 4.08
CA GLU A 180 6.35 11.44 5.43
C GLU A 180 5.53 10.64 6.42
N ILE A 181 6.20 10.03 7.40
CA ILE A 181 5.55 9.43 8.57
C ILE A 181 5.49 10.43 9.73
N HIS A 182 4.40 10.37 10.49
CA HIS A 182 4.12 11.18 11.67
C HIS A 182 3.89 10.23 12.84
N PRO A 183 4.96 9.90 13.60
CA PRO A 183 4.85 8.93 14.69
C PRO A 183 3.86 9.35 15.76
N GLY A 184 2.96 8.43 16.15
CA GLY A 184 1.96 8.66 17.19
C GLY A 184 0.94 9.78 16.92
N ALA A 185 0.82 10.25 15.67
CA ALA A 185 -0.02 11.39 15.32
C ALA A 185 -1.53 11.08 15.29
N LEU A 186 -1.92 9.81 15.27
CA LEU A 186 -3.31 9.38 15.25
C LEU A 186 -3.69 8.65 16.54
N ASN A 187 -4.68 9.15 17.26
CA ASN A 187 -5.26 8.45 18.40
C ASN A 187 -6.38 7.52 17.93
N VAL A 188 -6.26 6.23 18.23
CA VAL A 188 -7.23 5.21 17.84
C VAL A 188 -7.76 4.50 19.08
N LEU A 189 -9.07 4.24 19.08
CA LEU A 189 -9.72 3.44 20.10
C LEU A 189 -9.57 1.96 19.76
N VAL A 190 -8.99 1.19 20.69
CA VAL A 190 -8.81 -0.26 20.56
C VAL A 190 -9.54 -1.00 21.67
N PRO A 191 -9.92 -2.28 21.44
CA PRO A 191 -10.46 -3.11 22.51
C PRO A 191 -9.44 -3.22 23.66
N PRO A 192 -9.90 -3.28 24.92
CA PRO A 192 -8.99 -3.40 26.07
C PRO A 192 -8.07 -4.62 25.94
N ARG A 193 -6.82 -4.49 26.37
CA ARG A 193 -5.75 -5.48 26.14
C ARG A 193 -6.12 -6.91 26.58
N ALA A 194 -6.96 -7.06 27.61
CA ALA A 194 -7.47 -8.34 28.09
C ALA A 194 -8.31 -9.12 27.06
N VAL A 195 -8.89 -8.45 26.07
CA VAL A 195 -9.69 -9.05 24.98
C VAL A 195 -8.80 -9.45 23.80
N GLN A 196 -7.72 -8.71 23.53
CA GLN A 196 -6.79 -9.00 22.44
C GLN A 196 -5.98 -10.28 22.68
N ALA A 197 -5.58 -10.56 23.93
CA ALA A 197 -4.85 -11.77 24.31
C ALA A 197 -5.64 -13.09 24.18
N LYS A 198 -6.96 -13.02 23.96
CA LYS A 198 -7.82 -14.20 23.71
C LYS A 198 -8.04 -14.50 22.22
N ALA A 199 -7.65 -13.58 21.33
CA ALA A 199 -7.87 -13.68 19.89
C ALA A 199 -6.59 -14.01 19.10
N ALA A 200 -5.42 -13.98 19.75
CA ALA A 200 -4.14 -14.47 19.25
C ALA A 200 -3.92 -15.92 19.69
#